data_AF-A0A0Q9NWV0-F1
#
_entry.id   AF-A0A0Q9NWV0-F1
#
_cell.length_a   1.000
_cell.length_b   1.000
_cell.length_c   1.000
_cell.angle_alpha   90.00
_cell.angle_beta   90.00
_cell.angle_gamma   90.00
#
_symmetry.space_group_name_H-M   'P 1'
#
loop_
_entity.id
_entity.type
_entity.pdbx_description
1 polymer ?
#
loop_
_entity_poly.entity_id
_entity_poly.type
_entity_poly.pdbx_seq_one_letter_code
_entity_poly.pdbx_strand_id
1 'polypeptide(L)'
;MKFRAVSHETKMNYLLWSIKNEIRKENKYLAALPFDPSPIIGVVKYHLDQWDPIQLLEEGSQDDEYDGEARSITIYITKHLEDMSVAGLGQEIQRIFRKSFLDEFQSDKETFEIAIGILRDLTNGNEDVSSE
;
A
#
# COMPACT_ATOMS: atom_id res chain seq x y z
N MET A 1 -32.38 25.77 10.15
CA MET A 1 -32.04 24.34 10.31
C MET A 1 -31.22 24.18 11.58
N LYS A 2 -31.61 23.30 12.52
CA LYS A 2 -30.78 22.96 13.68
C LYS A 2 -29.92 21.74 13.30
N PHE A 3 -28.62 21.95 13.10
CA PHE A 3 -27.69 20.84 12.96
C PHE A 3 -27.61 20.14 14.32
N ARG A 4 -28.16 18.92 14.41
CA ARG A 4 -27.94 18.07 15.58
C ARG A 4 -26.49 17.62 15.51
N ALA A 5 -25.70 17.97 16.53
CA ALA A 5 -24.36 17.43 16.69
C ALA A 5 -24.45 15.91 16.74
N VAL A 6 -23.74 15.24 15.82
CA VAL A 6 -23.63 13.78 15.79
C VAL A 6 -22.73 13.36 16.94
N SER A 7 -23.15 12.37 17.74
CA SER A 7 -22.37 11.87 18.88
C SER A 7 -21.01 11.33 18.42
N HIS A 8 -20.03 11.33 19.33
CA HIS A 8 -18.71 10.75 19.07
C HIS A 8 -18.81 9.28 18.67
N GLU A 9 -19.68 8.51 19.36
CA GLU A 9 -19.97 7.10 19.04
C GLU A 9 -20.45 6.91 17.60
N THR A 10 -21.39 7.75 17.13
CA THR A 10 -21.88 7.64 15.75
C THR A 10 -20.79 7.99 14.73
N LYS A 11 -19.92 8.96 15.03
CA LYS A 11 -18.74 9.25 14.19
C LYS A 11 -17.79 8.06 14.13
N MET A 12 -17.54 7.41 15.26
CA MET A 12 -16.66 6.24 15.30
C MET A 12 -17.24 5.03 14.58
N ASN A 13 -18.54 4.78 14.74
CA ASN A 13 -19.23 3.70 14.02
C ASN A 13 -19.17 3.91 12.50
N TYR A 14 -19.32 5.15 12.04
CA TYR A 14 -19.17 5.48 10.63
C TYR A 14 -17.73 5.25 10.13
N LEU A 15 -16.72 5.69 10.90
CA LEU A 15 -15.31 5.49 10.54
C LEU A 15 -14.96 3.99 10.43
N LEU A 16 -15.36 3.20 11.44
CA LEU A 16 -15.13 1.75 11.43
C LEU A 16 -15.83 1.08 10.25
N TRP A 17 -17.06 1.51 9.93
CA TRP A 17 -17.78 1.02 8.76
C TRP A 17 -17.07 1.38 7.45
N SER A 18 -16.57 2.61 7.31
CA SER A 18 -15.85 3.03 6.10
C SER A 18 -14.56 2.24 5.90
N ILE A 19 -13.78 2.02 6.98
CA ILE A 19 -12.55 1.22 6.95
C ILE A 19 -12.85 -0.22 6.53
N LYS A 20 -13.83 -0.86 7.18
CA LYS A 20 -14.24 -2.24 6.82
C LYS A 20 -14.69 -2.35 5.36
N ASN A 21 -15.39 -1.34 4.87
CA ASN A 21 -15.86 -1.34 3.49
C ASN A 21 -14.72 -1.12 2.48
N GLU A 22 -13.70 -0.34 2.83
CA GLU A 22 -12.49 -0.16 2.03
C GLU A 22 -11.71 -1.48 1.91
N ILE A 23 -11.38 -2.11 3.05
CA ILE A 23 -10.71 -3.42 3.09
C ILE A 23 -11.48 -4.46 2.27
N ARG A 24 -12.81 -4.50 2.40
CA ARG A 24 -13.65 -5.44 1.63
C ARG A 24 -13.57 -5.20 0.13
N LYS A 25 -13.50 -3.94 -0.32
CA LYS A 25 -13.38 -3.60 -1.75
C LYS A 25 -12.02 -4.03 -2.30
N GLU A 26 -10.96 -3.78 -1.55
CA GLU A 26 -9.59 -4.18 -1.91
C GLU A 26 -9.48 -5.70 -2.04
N ASN A 27 -9.92 -6.43 -1.03
CA ASN A 27 -9.90 -7.90 -1.05
C ASN A 27 -10.75 -8.46 -2.20
N LYS A 28 -11.91 -7.86 -2.46
CA LYS A 28 -12.75 -8.26 -3.60
C LYS A 28 -12.05 -8.01 -4.93
N TYR A 29 -11.35 -6.89 -5.07
CA TYR A 29 -10.61 -6.57 -6.29
C TYR A 29 -9.45 -7.56 -6.50
N LEU A 30 -8.62 -7.78 -5.48
CA LEU A 30 -7.49 -8.70 -5.56
C LEU A 30 -7.92 -10.14 -5.86
N ALA A 31 -9.00 -10.61 -5.25
CA ALA A 31 -9.57 -11.94 -5.52
C ALA A 31 -10.19 -12.09 -6.92
N ALA A 32 -10.45 -10.98 -7.63
CA ALA A 32 -11.02 -10.98 -8.98
C ALA A 32 -9.95 -10.88 -10.08
N LEU A 33 -8.67 -10.74 -9.72
CA LEU A 33 -7.58 -10.69 -10.69
C LEU A 33 -7.45 -12.04 -11.43
N PRO A 34 -7.04 -12.03 -12.71
CA PRO A 34 -6.85 -13.27 -13.48
C PRO A 34 -5.55 -14.02 -13.12
N PHE A 35 -4.81 -13.54 -12.13
CA PHE A 35 -3.55 -14.12 -11.63
C PHE A 35 -3.47 -13.94 -10.10
N ASP A 36 -2.57 -14.68 -9.46
CA ASP A 36 -2.30 -14.53 -8.02
C ASP A 36 -1.44 -13.27 -7.74
N PRO A 37 -1.97 -12.28 -7.00
CA PRO A 37 -1.20 -11.07 -6.68
C PRO A 37 -0.20 -11.25 -5.55
N SER A 38 -0.19 -12.40 -4.84
CA SER A 38 0.64 -12.62 -3.65
C SER A 38 2.14 -12.35 -3.86
N PRO A 39 2.76 -12.71 -5.00
CA PRO A 39 4.17 -12.37 -5.25
C PRO A 39 4.41 -10.85 -5.31
N ILE A 40 3.49 -10.09 -5.92
CA ILE A 40 3.60 -8.63 -5.99
C ILE A 40 3.45 -8.03 -4.60
N ILE A 41 2.49 -8.52 -3.80
CA ILE A 41 2.31 -8.10 -2.41
C ILE A 41 3.59 -8.35 -1.61
N GLY A 42 4.21 -9.51 -1.78
CA GLY A 42 5.46 -9.87 -1.09
C GLY A 42 6.62 -8.92 -1.43
N VAL A 43 6.81 -8.59 -2.71
CA VAL A 43 7.85 -7.62 -3.13
C VAL A 43 7.56 -6.25 -2.55
N VAL A 44 6.33 -5.76 -2.68
CA VAL A 44 5.96 -4.44 -2.12
C VAL A 44 6.19 -4.40 -0.62
N LYS A 45 5.67 -5.40 0.13
CA LYS A 45 5.83 -5.49 1.58
C LYS A 45 7.30 -5.50 2.00
N TYR A 46 8.14 -6.28 1.32
CA TYR A 46 9.57 -6.31 1.60
C TYR A 46 10.20 -4.91 1.53
N HIS A 47 9.90 -4.12 0.49
CA HIS A 47 10.44 -2.77 0.37
C HIS A 47 9.89 -1.80 1.43
N LEU A 48 8.62 -1.95 1.84
CA LEU A 48 8.05 -1.14 2.91
C LEU A 48 8.66 -1.49 4.27
N ASP A 49 8.83 -2.77 4.56
CA ASP A 49 9.40 -3.25 5.82
C ASP A 49 10.88 -2.83 5.97
N GLN A 50 11.64 -2.77 4.87
CA GLN A 50 13.00 -2.26 4.89
C GLN A 50 13.08 -0.74 5.04
N TRP A 51 12.07 -0.03 4.54
CA TRP A 51 12.01 1.43 4.62
C TRP A 51 11.60 1.92 6.01
N ASP A 52 10.57 1.29 6.59
CA ASP A 52 10.03 1.55 7.91
C ASP A 52 10.00 3.07 8.28
N PRO A 53 9.34 3.91 7.46
CA PRO A 53 9.51 5.36 7.53
C PRO A 53 9.03 6.01 8.82
N ILE A 54 8.28 5.27 9.64
CA ILE A 54 7.73 5.73 10.92
C ILE A 54 8.07 4.77 12.07
N GLN A 55 9.03 3.86 11.87
CA GLN A 55 9.60 3.02 12.91
C GLN A 55 8.59 2.11 13.62
N LEU A 56 7.72 1.46 12.85
CA LEU A 56 6.74 0.51 13.38
C LEU A 56 7.34 -0.88 13.62
N LEU A 57 8.50 -1.20 13.05
CA LEU A 57 9.07 -2.56 13.09
C LEU A 57 10.10 -2.77 14.21
N GLU A 58 9.92 -2.11 15.36
CA GLU A 58 10.75 -2.37 16.54
C GLU A 58 10.57 -3.80 17.09
N GLU A 59 11.52 -4.25 17.93
CA GLU A 59 11.53 -5.60 18.49
C GLU A 59 10.25 -5.88 19.29
N GLY A 60 9.42 -6.81 18.79
CA GLY A 60 8.13 -7.18 19.39
C GLY A 60 6.89 -6.61 18.68
N SER A 61 7.06 -5.87 17.59
CA SER A 61 5.96 -5.46 16.71
C SER A 61 5.32 -6.63 15.96
N GLN A 62 4.10 -6.43 15.49
CA GLN A 62 3.41 -7.45 14.69
C GLN A 62 3.97 -7.46 13.26
N ASP A 63 3.97 -8.62 12.61
CA ASP A 63 4.52 -8.74 11.24
C ASP A 63 3.63 -8.04 10.17
N ASP A 64 2.47 -7.50 10.55
CA ASP A 64 1.42 -6.98 9.65
C ASP A 64 1.34 -5.44 9.55
N GLU A 65 2.29 -4.69 10.15
CA GLU A 65 2.23 -3.21 10.25
C GLU A 65 2.01 -2.48 8.91
N TYR A 66 2.58 -2.98 7.82
CA TYR A 66 2.47 -2.37 6.48
C TYR A 66 1.57 -3.14 5.50
N ASP A 67 0.81 -4.12 5.96
CA ASP A 67 -0.01 -4.98 5.09
C ASP A 67 -1.10 -4.21 4.34
N GLY A 68 -1.66 -3.17 4.95
CA GLY A 68 -2.69 -2.32 4.35
C GLY A 68 -2.15 -1.50 3.17
N GLU A 69 -1.00 -0.87 3.40
CA GLU A 69 -0.27 -0.06 2.44
C GLU A 69 0.24 -0.94 1.30
N ALA A 70 0.79 -2.11 1.62
CA ALA A 70 1.27 -3.07 0.63
C ALA A 70 0.16 -3.56 -0.30
N ARG A 71 -1.03 -3.86 0.24
CA ARG A 71 -2.21 -4.19 -0.58
C ARG A 71 -2.64 -3.02 -1.47
N SER A 72 -2.72 -1.82 -0.91
CA SER A 72 -3.13 -0.62 -1.65
C SER A 72 -2.19 -0.30 -2.82
N ILE A 73 -0.88 -0.36 -2.57
CA ILE A 73 0.15 -0.17 -3.59
C ILE A 73 0.09 -1.28 -4.64
N THR A 74 -0.10 -2.54 -4.23
CA THR A 74 -0.28 -3.66 -5.19
C THR A 74 -1.49 -3.43 -6.09
N ILE A 75 -2.61 -2.97 -5.54
CA ILE A 75 -3.80 -2.63 -6.33
C ILE A 75 -3.47 -1.54 -7.36
N TYR A 76 -2.74 -0.50 -6.96
CA TYR A 76 -2.28 0.51 -7.91
C TYR A 76 -1.42 -0.11 -9.01
N ILE A 77 -0.46 -0.96 -8.66
CA ILE A 77 0.43 -1.63 -9.61
C ILE A 77 -0.37 -2.44 -10.64
N THR A 78 -1.28 -3.30 -10.17
CA THR A 78 -2.08 -4.17 -11.06
C THR A 78 -3.02 -3.40 -11.99
N LYS A 79 -3.42 -2.17 -11.63
CA LYS A 79 -4.27 -1.31 -12.47
C LYS A 79 -3.52 -0.58 -13.58
N HIS A 80 -2.20 -0.45 -13.45
CA HIS A 80 -1.36 0.36 -14.32
C HIS A 80 -0.19 -0.46 -14.89
N LEU A 81 -0.37 -1.78 -15.07
CA LEU A 81 0.70 -2.66 -15.56
C LEU A 81 1.29 -2.23 -16.91
N GLU A 82 0.48 -1.60 -17.77
CA GLU A 82 0.88 -1.21 -19.13
C GLU A 82 1.58 0.15 -19.20
N ASP A 83 1.32 1.03 -18.23
CA ASP A 83 1.79 2.43 -18.20
C ASP A 83 2.53 2.79 -16.89
N MET A 84 2.99 1.77 -16.18
CA MET A 84 3.70 1.91 -14.90
C MET A 84 4.95 2.78 -15.07
N SER A 85 5.09 3.78 -14.20
CA SER A 85 6.29 4.60 -14.11
C SER A 85 6.73 4.78 -12.67
N VAL A 86 8.04 4.95 -12.47
CA VAL A 86 8.62 5.28 -11.16
C VAL A 86 7.96 6.51 -10.55
N ALA A 87 7.70 7.54 -11.37
CA ALA A 87 7.10 8.78 -10.91
C ALA A 87 5.65 8.56 -10.44
N GLY A 88 4.84 7.81 -11.20
CA GLY A 88 3.46 7.50 -10.83
C GLY A 88 3.38 6.67 -9.56
N LEU A 89 4.22 5.62 -9.47
CA LEU A 89 4.27 4.77 -8.28
C LEU A 89 4.75 5.53 -7.04
N GLY A 90 5.81 6.34 -7.16
CA GLY A 90 6.31 7.15 -6.03
C GLY A 90 5.26 8.12 -5.49
N GLN A 91 4.54 8.81 -6.38
CA GLN A 91 3.44 9.70 -5.98
C GLN A 91 2.30 8.94 -5.29
N GLU A 92 1.98 7.74 -5.77
CA GLU A 92 0.94 6.92 -5.15
C GLU A 92 1.36 6.40 -3.77
N ILE A 93 2.60 5.91 -3.62
CA ILE A 93 3.16 5.49 -2.33
C ILE A 93 3.07 6.65 -1.34
N GLN A 94 3.52 7.84 -1.74
CA GLN A 94 3.42 9.06 -0.92
C GLN A 94 1.98 9.36 -0.52
N ARG A 95 1.03 9.26 -1.46
CA ARG A 95 -0.40 9.51 -1.20
C ARG A 95 -0.99 8.52 -0.21
N ILE A 96 -0.63 7.24 -0.33
CA ILE A 96 -1.09 6.17 0.56
C ILE A 96 -0.53 6.40 1.96
N PHE A 97 0.78 6.59 2.11
CA PHE A 97 1.41 6.80 3.41
C PHE A 97 0.92 8.07 4.11
N ARG A 98 0.74 9.19 3.39
CA ARG A 98 0.12 10.39 3.96
C ARG A 98 -1.32 10.17 4.40
N LYS A 99 -2.09 9.30 3.71
CA LYS A 99 -3.45 8.97 4.13
C LYS A 99 -3.44 8.09 5.39
N SER A 100 -2.51 7.14 5.47
CA SER A 100 -2.42 6.19 6.59
C SER A 100 -1.88 6.83 7.86
N PHE A 101 -0.81 7.62 7.75
CA PHE A 101 -0.05 8.11 8.90
C PHE A 101 -0.15 9.62 9.11
N LEU A 102 -0.86 10.33 8.22
CA LEU A 102 -1.12 11.77 8.32
C LEU A 102 0.16 12.57 8.57
N ASP A 103 0.25 13.25 9.71
CA ASP A 103 1.34 14.15 10.07
C ASP A 103 2.61 13.41 10.53
N GLU A 104 2.52 12.11 10.80
CA GLU A 104 3.66 11.28 11.21
C GLU A 104 4.57 10.94 10.03
N PHE A 105 4.04 10.99 8.80
CA PHE A 105 4.80 10.69 7.59
C PHE A 105 5.34 11.97 6.93
N GLN A 106 6.68 12.10 6.88
CA GLN A 106 7.35 13.31 6.35
C GLN A 106 8.29 13.06 5.16
N SER A 107 8.38 11.81 4.69
CA SER A 107 9.42 11.42 3.74
C SER A 107 8.96 11.44 2.28
N ASP A 108 9.12 12.58 1.62
CA ASP A 108 8.72 12.74 0.22
C ASP A 108 9.72 12.15 -0.77
N LYS A 109 11.02 12.25 -0.49
CA LYS A 109 12.08 11.83 -1.44
C LYS A 109 12.25 10.32 -1.48
N GLU A 110 12.19 9.66 -0.33
CA GLU A 110 12.44 8.23 -0.21
C GLU A 110 11.33 7.41 -0.91
N THR A 111 10.11 7.96 -1.05
CA THR A 111 9.01 7.30 -1.80
C THR A 111 9.41 6.95 -3.23
N PHE A 112 10.24 7.76 -3.89
CA PHE A 112 10.73 7.49 -5.23
C PHE A 112 11.80 6.40 -5.24
N GLU A 113 12.64 6.33 -4.20
CA GLU A 113 13.66 5.28 -4.06
C GLU A 113 12.99 3.92 -3.84
N ILE A 114 11.95 3.89 -3.01
CA ILE A 114 11.11 2.70 -2.79
C ILE A 114 10.39 2.29 -4.08
N ALA A 115 9.83 3.24 -4.83
CA ALA A 115 9.22 2.94 -6.12
C ALA A 115 10.22 2.32 -7.11
N ILE A 116 11.46 2.82 -7.16
CA ILE A 116 12.53 2.23 -7.98
C ILE A 116 12.83 0.80 -7.54
N GLY A 117 12.99 0.58 -6.23
CA GLY A 117 13.28 -0.75 -5.67
C GLY A 117 12.21 -1.77 -6.03
N ILE A 118 10.94 -1.42 -5.82
CA ILE A 118 9.79 -2.28 -6.14
C ILE A 118 9.77 -2.63 -7.62
N LEU A 119 9.85 -1.63 -8.51
CA LEU A 119 9.75 -1.89 -9.95
C LEU A 119 10.93 -2.71 -10.46
N ARG A 120 12.14 -2.45 -9.98
CA ARG A 120 13.33 -3.21 -10.33
C ARG A 120 13.16 -4.69 -9.96
N ASP A 121 12.71 -4.98 -8.76
CA ASP A 121 12.61 -6.36 -8.28
C ASP A 121 11.43 -7.10 -8.96
N LEU A 122 10.36 -6.39 -9.33
CA LEU A 122 9.28 -6.95 -10.15
C LEU A 122 9.71 -7.25 -11.59
N THR A 123 10.66 -6.50 -12.16
CA THR A 123 11.14 -6.72 -13.53
C THR A 123 12.29 -7.71 -13.63
N ASN A 124 13.19 -7.72 -12.65
CA ASN A 124 14.40 -8.55 -12.68
C ASN A 124 14.12 -10.04 -12.45
N GLY A 125 12.98 -10.40 -11.84
CA GLY A 125 12.52 -11.79 -11.76
C GLY A 125 12.25 -12.47 -13.11
N ASN A 126 12.29 -11.74 -14.23
CA ASN A 126 12.13 -12.29 -15.59
C ASN A 126 13.45 -12.62 -16.32
N GLU A 127 14.62 -12.20 -15.81
CA GLU A 127 15.90 -12.40 -16.52
C GLU A 127 16.47 -13.83 -16.33
N ASP A 128 16.07 -14.54 -15.28
CA ASP A 128 16.62 -15.86 -14.94
C ASP A 128 15.98 -17.04 -15.71
N VAL A 129 14.96 -16.80 -16.54
CA VAL A 129 14.23 -17.88 -17.28
C VAL A 129 14.59 -17.93 -18.78
N SER A 130 15.51 -17.09 -19.24
CA SER A 130 15.87 -16.99 -20.68
C SER A 130 17.23 -17.62 -21.04
N SER A 131 17.82 -18.42 -20.15
CA SER A 131 19.10 -19.09 -20.40
C SER A 131 19.00 -20.61 -20.22
N GLU A 132 18.29 -21.29 -21.12
CA GLU A 132 18.57 -22.70 -21.49
C GLU A 132 18.37 -22.91 -23.01
#